data_AF-A0A7K4BYK5-F1
#
_entry.id   AF-A0A7K4BYK5-F1
#
_cell.length_a   1.000
_cell.length_b   1.000
_cell.length_c   1.000
_cell.angle_alpha   90.00
_cell.angle_beta   90.00
_cell.angle_gamma   90.00
#
_symmetry.space_group_name_H-M   'P 1'
#
loop_
_entity.id
_entity.type
_entity.pdbx_description
1 polymer ?
#
loop_
_entity_poly.entity_id
_entity_poly.type
_entity_poly.pdbx_seq_one_letter_code
_entity_poly.pdbx_strand_id
1 'polypeptide(L)'
;MNQRNFGQKKVTKNTKPFVSSFVKVVPLLKRTHIESRINQERALVLRQLLRQGRSVILSISKNLAPEEKKLVNALKKVKGGKLRVVNFSPNSPYGQFWMRDAYSNVGRRVLNRIKVEDLDYKTKKEKRFFADGGRLINCGIINGKPTILVSNSSPTERITDPRKLRELGEEIQMLRRRGYNVHELPGDFYRPKGYKNGHSSPGEFFHHLDVFVNHIKGTNILLMDNSYYARNQSKLEDIQGFKIILIPEQEKYFYPANFLNLGNKEIIMDKNAKKTIELLKKEGVNVYSTPVSLNANRENFGGIRCFVNEG
;
A
#
# COMPACT_ATOMS: atom_id res chain seq x y z
N MET A 1 64.96 30.14 -14.68
CA MET A 1 63.95 30.41 -13.63
C MET A 1 62.79 29.43 -13.78
N ASN A 2 62.62 28.60 -12.75
CA ASN A 2 61.44 27.86 -12.27
C ASN A 2 60.48 27.14 -13.24
N GLN A 3 60.61 25.81 -13.18
CA GLN A 3 59.60 24.78 -13.44
C GLN A 3 58.24 25.09 -12.78
N ARG A 4 57.15 24.58 -13.37
CA ARG A 4 56.16 23.75 -12.66
C ARG A 4 55.20 23.02 -13.61
N ASN A 5 55.40 21.70 -13.66
CA ASN A 5 54.44 20.70 -14.10
C ASN A 5 53.16 20.79 -13.26
N PHE A 6 51.99 20.93 -13.90
CA PHE A 6 50.73 20.62 -13.25
C PHE A 6 50.35 19.17 -13.57
N GLY A 7 50.62 18.30 -12.59
CA GLY A 7 50.32 16.89 -12.66
C GLY A 7 48.82 16.60 -12.78
N GLN A 8 48.51 15.65 -13.66
CA GLN A 8 47.23 14.95 -13.67
C GLN A 8 47.03 14.22 -12.33
N LYS A 9 46.12 14.72 -11.50
CA LYS A 9 45.62 13.95 -10.35
C LYS A 9 44.63 12.90 -10.85
N LYS A 10 45.10 11.64 -10.92
CA LYS A 10 44.24 10.45 -10.90
C LYS A 10 43.42 10.47 -9.60
N VAL A 11 42.13 10.74 -9.70
CA VAL A 11 41.18 10.50 -8.60
C VAL A 11 40.69 9.06 -8.73
N THR A 12 41.42 8.13 -8.13
CA THR A 12 40.91 6.80 -7.80
C THR A 12 40.08 6.92 -6.52
N LYS A 13 38.75 7.02 -6.66
CA LYS A 13 37.84 6.79 -5.53
C LYS A 13 37.20 5.42 -5.69
N ASN A 14 37.81 4.46 -5.01
CA ASN A 14 37.22 3.20 -4.58
C ASN A 14 35.90 3.47 -3.82
N THR A 15 34.77 3.44 -4.50
CA THR A 15 33.48 3.22 -3.84
C THR A 15 33.27 1.72 -3.71
N LYS A 16 33.79 1.14 -2.62
CA LYS A 16 33.35 -0.19 -2.19
C LYS A 16 31.85 -0.11 -1.89
N PRO A 17 31.00 -1.02 -2.41
CA PRO A 17 29.61 -1.08 -1.99
C PRO A 17 29.58 -1.52 -0.52
N PHE A 18 29.09 -0.64 0.35
CA PHE A 18 28.90 -0.89 1.78
C PHE A 18 27.64 -1.76 1.96
N VAL A 19 27.70 -3.01 1.49
CA VAL A 19 26.64 -4.00 1.61
C VAL A 19 27.26 -5.28 2.17
N SER A 20 27.68 -5.30 3.45
CA SER A 20 28.19 -6.57 4.01
C SER A 20 28.19 -6.75 5.54
N SER A 21 27.38 -6.02 6.33
CA SER A 21 27.40 -6.24 7.80
C SER A 21 26.06 -6.32 8.52
N PHE A 22 24.91 -6.32 7.81
CA PHE A 22 23.59 -6.44 8.47
C PHE A 22 22.86 -7.76 8.20
N VAL A 23 23.42 -8.67 7.39
CA VAL A 23 22.82 -9.98 7.11
C VAL A 23 23.61 -11.06 7.84
N LYS A 24 23.45 -11.12 9.16
CA LYS A 24 23.75 -12.31 9.99
C LYS A 24 23.20 -12.01 11.37
N VAL A 25 22.06 -12.64 11.71
CA VAL A 25 21.65 -13.06 13.06
C VAL A 25 20.23 -13.67 12.99
N VAL A 26 20.14 -14.90 13.53
CA VAL A 26 18.99 -15.78 13.86
C VAL A 26 18.32 -16.64 12.78
N PRO A 27 18.52 -17.98 12.84
CA PRO A 27 17.55 -18.99 12.41
C PRO A 27 16.72 -19.50 13.62
N LEU A 28 15.38 -19.42 13.56
CA LEU A 28 14.39 -20.40 14.09
C LEU A 28 12.95 -19.84 14.05
N LEU A 29 12.00 -20.73 13.69
CA LEU A 29 10.52 -20.62 13.67
C LEU A 29 9.86 -20.13 12.36
N LYS A 30 9.12 -21.03 11.71
CA LYS A 30 8.56 -20.88 10.36
C LYS A 30 7.44 -19.82 10.20
N ARG A 31 6.95 -19.21 11.28
CA ARG A 31 6.02 -18.06 11.24
C ARG A 31 6.67 -16.73 11.66
N THR A 32 7.71 -16.75 12.50
CA THR A 32 8.47 -15.53 12.86
C THR A 32 9.31 -15.01 11.68
N HIS A 33 9.69 -15.88 10.73
CA HIS A 33 10.51 -15.46 9.60
C HIS A 33 9.77 -14.55 8.61
N ILE A 34 8.49 -14.81 8.30
CA ILE A 34 7.75 -13.99 7.32
C ILE A 34 7.52 -12.58 7.84
N GLU A 35 7.07 -12.44 9.09
CA GLU A 35 6.83 -11.15 9.73
C GLU A 35 8.11 -10.34 9.91
N SER A 36 9.22 -11.00 10.27
CA SER A 36 10.54 -10.36 10.35
C SER A 36 10.98 -9.83 8.99
N ARG A 37 10.82 -10.62 7.91
CA ARG A 37 11.11 -10.15 6.54
C ARG A 37 10.20 -9.01 6.09
N ILE A 38 8.89 -9.07 6.38
CA ILE A 38 7.96 -7.95 6.10
C ILE A 38 8.44 -6.69 6.82
N ASN A 39 8.83 -6.79 8.10
CA ASN A 39 9.37 -5.66 8.85
C ASN A 39 10.67 -5.12 8.24
N GLN A 40 11.56 -5.98 7.73
CA GLN A 40 12.79 -5.56 7.04
C GLN A 40 12.49 -4.82 5.73
N GLU A 41 11.61 -5.38 4.88
CA GLU A 41 11.16 -4.75 3.63
C GLU A 41 10.51 -3.39 3.90
N ARG A 42 9.57 -3.34 4.85
CA ARG A 42 8.89 -2.13 5.32
C ARG A 42 9.88 -1.08 5.84
N ALA A 43 10.87 -1.49 6.65
CA ALA A 43 11.86 -0.58 7.21
C ALA A 43 12.67 0.14 6.13
N LEU A 44 13.06 -0.57 5.07
CA LEU A 44 13.86 0.00 3.99
C LEU A 44 13.04 1.00 3.17
N VAL A 45 11.78 0.71 2.91
CA VAL A 45 10.84 1.64 2.26
C VAL A 45 10.62 2.89 3.12
N LEU A 46 10.29 2.73 4.41
CA LEU A 46 10.08 3.86 5.32
C LEU A 46 11.33 4.74 5.43
N ARG A 47 12.52 4.14 5.50
CA ARG A 47 13.79 4.87 5.51
C ARG A 47 13.99 5.68 4.23
N GLN A 48 13.66 5.14 3.06
CA GLN A 48 13.72 5.88 1.80
C GLN A 48 12.80 7.10 1.84
N LEU A 49 11.54 6.92 2.24
CA LEU A 49 10.55 7.99 2.31
C LEU A 49 10.98 9.08 3.32
N LEU A 50 11.47 8.70 4.49
CA LEU A 50 11.99 9.65 5.49
C LEU A 50 13.19 10.45 4.96
N ARG A 51 14.12 9.83 4.24
CA ARG A 51 15.27 10.54 3.63
C ARG A 51 14.84 11.54 2.54
N GLN A 52 13.70 11.31 1.92
CA GLN A 52 13.08 12.20 0.94
C GLN A 52 12.24 13.31 1.60
N GLY A 53 12.28 13.46 2.93
CA GLY A 53 11.52 14.49 3.62
C GLY A 53 10.06 14.16 3.89
N ARG A 54 9.61 12.92 3.64
CA ARG A 54 8.20 12.55 3.74
C ARG A 54 7.78 12.25 5.18
N SER A 55 6.50 12.49 5.48
CA SER A 55 5.86 12.03 6.70
C SER A 55 5.30 10.63 6.51
N VAL A 56 5.60 9.72 7.43
CA VAL A 56 5.19 8.30 7.34
C VAL A 56 4.68 7.78 8.68
N ILE A 57 3.76 6.83 8.63
CA ILE A 57 3.21 6.15 9.81
C ILE A 57 3.76 4.73 9.89
N LEU A 58 4.27 4.38 11.07
CA LEU A 58 4.68 3.03 11.44
C LEU A 58 3.75 2.49 12.53
N SER A 59 2.96 1.48 12.18
CA SER A 59 2.22 0.67 13.15
C SER A 59 3.12 -0.38 13.80
N ILE A 60 2.96 -0.50 15.11
CA ILE A 60 3.65 -1.47 15.97
C ILE A 60 2.67 -2.10 16.97
N SER A 61 2.97 -3.28 17.47
CA SER A 61 2.27 -3.85 18.64
C SER A 61 2.45 -2.96 19.88
N LYS A 62 1.39 -2.83 20.70
CA LYS A 62 1.43 -2.15 22.00
C LYS A 62 2.53 -2.73 22.92
N ASN A 63 2.74 -4.04 22.83
CA ASN A 63 3.82 -4.75 23.52
C ASN A 63 4.96 -5.02 22.54
N LEU A 64 5.77 -3.97 22.29
CA LEU A 64 6.89 -4.02 21.34
C LEU A 64 7.85 -5.18 21.62
N ALA A 65 7.97 -6.10 20.68
CA ALA A 65 9.05 -7.08 20.69
C ALA A 65 10.41 -6.36 20.59
N PRO A 66 11.51 -6.94 21.12
CA PRO A 66 12.84 -6.31 21.05
C PRO A 66 13.26 -5.89 19.63
N GLU A 67 12.86 -6.64 18.60
CA GLU A 67 13.13 -6.34 17.20
C GLU A 67 12.40 -5.09 16.70
N GLU A 68 11.15 -4.90 17.12
CA GLU A 68 10.34 -3.74 16.76
C GLU A 68 10.87 -2.47 17.44
N LYS A 69 11.36 -2.58 18.68
CA LYS A 69 12.07 -1.47 19.36
C LYS A 69 13.31 -1.05 18.57
N LYS A 70 14.11 -2.02 18.12
CA LYS A 70 15.30 -1.76 17.28
C LYS A 70 14.92 -1.07 15.97
N LEU A 71 13.87 -1.53 15.32
CA LEU A 71 13.32 -0.93 14.10
C LEU A 71 12.90 0.54 14.33
N VAL A 72 12.08 0.80 15.34
CA VAL A 72 11.61 2.15 15.67
C VAL A 72 12.80 3.08 15.94
N ASN A 73 13.76 2.64 16.76
CA ASN A 73 14.95 3.43 17.08
C ASN A 73 15.82 3.70 15.85
N ALA A 74 15.94 2.75 14.93
CA ALA A 74 16.68 2.93 13.68
C ALA A 74 16.00 3.94 12.74
N LEU A 75 14.67 3.95 12.69
CA LEU A 75 13.90 4.88 11.86
C LEU A 75 13.84 6.29 12.46
N LYS A 76 13.71 6.44 13.78
CA LYS A 76 13.77 7.75 14.47
C LYS A 76 15.09 8.51 14.24
N LYS A 77 16.18 7.80 13.93
CA LYS A 77 17.49 8.39 13.62
C LYS A 77 17.62 8.87 12.17
N VAL A 78 16.67 8.55 11.29
CA VAL A 78 16.72 8.98 9.88
C VAL A 78 16.34 10.46 9.81
N LYS A 79 17.26 11.30 9.32
CA LYS A 79 17.01 12.72 9.08
C LYS A 79 16.24 12.93 7.77
N GLY A 80 15.42 13.97 7.71
CA GLY A 80 14.70 14.42 6.52
C GLY A 80 13.20 14.58 6.76
N GLY A 81 12.53 13.52 7.19
CA GLY A 81 11.07 13.45 7.30
C GLY A 81 10.57 13.25 8.74
N LYS A 82 9.25 13.03 8.88
CA LYS A 82 8.59 12.81 10.17
C LYS A 82 8.09 11.37 10.29
N LEU A 83 8.56 10.66 11.31
CA LEU A 83 8.05 9.34 11.66
C LEU A 83 6.97 9.48 12.75
N ARG A 84 5.73 9.06 12.46
CA ARG A 84 4.70 8.84 13.47
C ARG A 84 4.65 7.35 13.79
N VAL A 85 4.80 7.02 15.07
CA VAL A 85 4.65 5.63 15.54
C VAL A 85 3.30 5.52 16.21
N VAL A 86 2.53 4.49 15.85
CA VAL A 86 1.16 4.29 16.31
C VAL A 86 1.05 2.89 16.89
N ASN A 87 0.54 2.79 18.12
CA ASN A 87 0.29 1.49 18.71
C ASN A 87 -0.98 0.90 18.12
N PHE A 88 -0.89 -0.39 17.84
CA PHE A 88 -2.00 -1.20 17.41
C PHE A 88 -2.61 -1.92 18.61
N SER A 89 -3.94 -1.91 18.72
CA SER A 89 -4.62 -2.60 19.82
C SER A 89 -4.44 -4.11 19.67
N PRO A 90 -4.04 -4.84 20.72
CA PRO A 90 -3.91 -6.30 20.66
C PRO A 90 -5.23 -7.02 20.35
N ASN A 91 -6.36 -6.33 20.53
CA ASN A 91 -7.71 -6.84 20.26
C ASN A 91 -8.20 -6.58 18.83
N SER A 92 -7.38 -5.97 17.96
CA SER A 92 -7.80 -5.74 16.59
C SER A 92 -7.63 -7.02 15.75
N PRO A 93 -8.65 -7.40 14.95
CA PRO A 93 -8.62 -8.59 14.10
C PRO A 93 -7.56 -8.54 12.99
N TYR A 94 -7.08 -7.35 12.61
CA TYR A 94 -6.01 -7.22 11.63
C TYR A 94 -4.64 -7.30 12.30
N GLY A 95 -3.65 -7.93 11.67
CA GLY A 95 -2.26 -7.86 12.16
C GLY A 95 -1.71 -6.43 12.07
N GLN A 96 -0.66 -6.11 12.84
CA GLN A 96 0.01 -4.79 12.85
C GLN A 96 0.45 -4.28 11.46
N PHE A 97 0.56 -5.21 10.51
CA PHE A 97 0.95 -4.99 9.13
C PHE A 97 -0.16 -4.37 8.30
N TRP A 98 -1.42 -4.69 8.57
CA TRP A 98 -2.58 -4.35 7.74
C TRP A 98 -3.24 -3.04 8.21
N MET A 99 -2.43 -2.02 8.46
CA MET A 99 -2.93 -0.76 8.99
C MET A 99 -3.86 -0.04 8.00
N ARG A 100 -3.75 -0.34 6.69
CA ARG A 100 -4.71 0.13 5.68
C ARG A 100 -6.14 -0.34 5.98
N ASP A 101 -6.31 -1.52 6.54
CA ASP A 101 -7.63 -2.05 6.88
C ASP A 101 -8.17 -1.45 8.17
N ALA A 102 -7.29 -1.13 9.10
CA ALA A 102 -7.63 -0.41 10.32
C ALA A 102 -7.92 1.09 10.06
N TYR A 103 -7.45 1.66 8.95
CA TYR A 103 -7.58 3.09 8.67
C TYR A 103 -7.74 3.46 7.18
N SER A 104 -8.79 4.24 6.87
CA SER A 104 -8.93 4.90 5.57
C SER A 104 -9.36 6.35 5.68
N ASN A 105 -8.62 7.20 4.95
CA ASN A 105 -8.91 8.62 4.81
C ASN A 105 -9.75 8.91 3.58
N VAL A 106 -10.81 9.67 3.79
CA VAL A 106 -11.58 10.32 2.73
C VAL A 106 -11.68 11.81 3.06
N GLY A 107 -10.89 12.62 2.36
CA GLY A 107 -10.74 14.04 2.68
C GLY A 107 -10.15 14.25 4.08
N ARG A 108 -10.86 14.97 4.95
CA ARG A 108 -10.49 15.18 6.37
C ARG A 108 -11.14 14.16 7.33
N ARG A 109 -11.78 13.11 6.81
CA ARG A 109 -12.55 12.15 7.61
C ARG A 109 -11.87 10.78 7.61
N VAL A 110 -11.98 10.10 8.74
CA VAL A 110 -11.53 8.72 8.96
C VAL A 110 -12.77 7.85 9.03
N LEU A 111 -12.84 6.82 8.18
CA LEU A 111 -14.09 6.05 7.96
C LEU A 111 -14.12 4.63 8.57
N ASN A 112 -13.11 4.20 9.33
CA ASN A 112 -12.98 2.78 9.70
C ASN A 112 -13.59 2.37 11.04
N ARG A 113 -14.00 1.09 11.09
CA ARG A 113 -14.67 0.42 12.22
C ARG A 113 -13.80 0.25 13.47
N ILE A 114 -12.50 0.09 13.29
CA ILE A 114 -11.58 -0.29 14.38
C ILE A 114 -10.98 0.94 15.04
N LYS A 115 -11.01 0.93 16.37
CA LYS A 115 -10.28 1.90 17.19
C LYS A 115 -8.78 1.62 17.06
N VAL A 116 -8.07 2.36 16.22
CA VAL A 116 -6.63 2.54 16.43
C VAL A 116 -6.50 3.53 17.57
N GLU A 117 -6.17 3.03 18.77
CA GLU A 117 -6.16 3.77 20.05
C GLU A 117 -5.37 5.09 19.96
N ASP A 118 -4.31 5.13 19.13
CA ASP A 118 -3.35 6.25 19.05
C ASP A 118 -3.37 7.05 17.73
N LEU A 119 -4.34 6.79 16.84
CA LEU A 119 -4.60 7.73 15.74
C LEU A 119 -5.41 8.90 16.31
N ASP A 120 -4.74 9.72 17.12
CA ASP A 120 -5.13 11.08 17.49
C ASP A 120 -5.13 11.94 16.22
N TYR A 121 -6.09 11.70 15.34
CA TYR A 121 -6.49 12.69 14.37
C TYR A 121 -7.48 13.59 15.09
N LYS A 122 -7.18 14.90 15.14
CA LYS A 122 -8.12 15.97 15.53
C LYS A 122 -9.34 16.07 14.58
N THR A 123 -9.61 15.03 13.80
CA THR A 123 -10.72 14.90 12.86
C THR A 123 -11.91 14.29 13.58
N LYS A 124 -13.12 14.78 13.32
CA LYS A 124 -14.36 14.19 13.86
C LYS A 124 -14.40 12.70 13.52
N LYS A 125 -14.19 11.83 14.51
CA LYS A 125 -14.35 10.37 14.38
C LYS A 125 -15.81 10.11 14.05
N GLU A 126 -16.09 9.58 12.86
CA GLU A 126 -17.46 9.27 12.46
C GLU A 126 -17.79 7.84 12.86
N LYS A 127 -18.87 7.67 13.62
CA LYS A 127 -19.30 6.38 14.19
C LYS A 127 -19.89 5.40 13.15
N ARG A 128 -19.71 5.61 11.84
CA ARG A 128 -20.33 4.79 10.79
C ARG A 128 -19.42 4.57 9.58
N PHE A 129 -19.48 3.40 8.98
CA PHE A 129 -18.52 2.30 9.13
C PHE A 129 -17.99 1.98 7.72
N PHE A 130 -16.80 1.40 7.63
CA PHE A 130 -16.39 0.48 6.56
C PHE A 130 -15.54 -0.60 7.25
N ALA A 131 -15.75 -1.86 6.89
CA ALA A 131 -15.03 -2.98 7.50
C ALA A 131 -13.52 -2.91 7.23
N ASP A 132 -13.14 -2.74 5.96
CA ASP A 132 -11.74 -2.80 5.52
C ASP A 132 -11.41 -1.62 4.59
N GLY A 133 -10.36 -0.87 4.91
CA GLY A 133 -9.92 0.27 4.12
C GLY A 133 -9.36 -0.08 2.73
N GLY A 134 -8.89 -1.30 2.51
CA GLY A 134 -8.50 -1.77 1.17
C GLY A 134 -9.66 -1.80 0.16
N ARG A 135 -10.91 -1.74 0.61
CA ARG A 135 -12.11 -1.71 -0.25
C ARG A 135 -12.42 -0.35 -0.86
N LEU A 136 -11.72 0.70 -0.42
CA LEU A 136 -11.98 2.08 -0.82
C LEU A 136 -10.76 2.68 -1.51
N ILE A 137 -10.98 3.24 -2.70
CA ILE A 137 -10.00 4.07 -3.39
C ILE A 137 -10.51 5.50 -3.45
N ASN A 138 -9.85 6.39 -2.73
CA ASN A 138 -10.12 7.83 -2.82
C ASN A 138 -9.41 8.40 -4.05
N CYS A 139 -10.18 8.87 -5.03
CA CYS A 139 -9.67 9.41 -6.29
C CYS A 139 -9.44 10.93 -6.26
N GLY A 140 -9.70 11.59 -5.14
CA GLY A 140 -9.67 13.05 -5.09
C GLY A 140 -10.81 13.68 -5.90
N ILE A 141 -10.54 14.81 -6.55
CA ILE A 141 -11.53 15.53 -7.37
C ILE A 141 -11.37 15.09 -8.82
N ILE A 142 -12.42 14.54 -9.41
CA ILE A 142 -12.50 14.14 -10.81
C ILE A 142 -13.69 14.88 -11.43
N ASN A 143 -13.48 15.60 -12.52
CA ASN A 143 -14.49 16.41 -13.20
C ASN A 143 -15.28 17.32 -12.23
N GLY A 144 -14.57 17.96 -11.29
CA GLY A 144 -15.16 18.87 -10.31
C GLY A 144 -15.88 18.21 -9.12
N LYS A 145 -15.95 16.87 -9.05
CA LYS A 145 -16.60 16.15 -7.94
C LYS A 145 -15.63 15.26 -7.16
N PRO A 146 -15.73 15.22 -5.81
CA PRO A 146 -14.94 14.29 -5.01
C PRO A 146 -15.38 12.85 -5.33
N THR A 147 -14.46 12.03 -5.81
CA THR A 147 -14.76 10.72 -6.39
C THR A 147 -14.13 9.59 -5.58
N ILE A 148 -14.88 8.50 -5.40
CA ILE A 148 -14.45 7.31 -4.66
C ILE A 148 -14.83 6.06 -5.46
N LEU A 149 -13.91 5.10 -5.53
CA LEU A 149 -14.19 3.74 -5.98
C LEU A 149 -14.41 2.86 -4.74
N VAL A 150 -15.47 2.07 -4.75
CA VAL A 150 -15.85 1.22 -3.61
C VAL A 150 -16.12 -0.19 -4.09
N SER A 151 -15.55 -1.19 -3.41
CA SER A 151 -15.90 -2.60 -3.68
C SER A 151 -17.33 -2.89 -3.26
N ASN A 152 -18.18 -3.33 -4.18
CA ASN A 152 -19.55 -3.76 -3.92
C ASN A 152 -19.64 -5.19 -3.35
N SER A 153 -18.50 -5.81 -3.03
CA SER A 153 -18.42 -7.05 -2.26
C SER A 153 -17.42 -6.95 -1.10
N SER A 154 -17.58 -7.82 -0.09
CA SER A 154 -16.68 -7.92 1.08
C SER A 154 -15.52 -8.88 0.79
N PRO A 155 -14.32 -8.58 1.30
CA PRO A 155 -13.12 -9.41 1.17
C PRO A 155 -13.11 -10.68 2.04
N THR A 156 -14.08 -10.86 2.96
CA THR A 156 -14.03 -11.99 3.89
C THR A 156 -14.96 -13.15 3.52
N GLU A 157 -15.97 -12.93 2.68
CA GLU A 157 -16.97 -13.93 2.36
C GLU A 157 -17.56 -13.60 0.98
N ARG A 158 -17.93 -14.63 0.19
CA ARG A 158 -19.10 -14.47 -0.66
C ARG A 158 -20.19 -14.04 0.29
N ILE A 159 -20.46 -12.73 0.38
CA ILE A 159 -21.44 -12.24 1.35
C ILE A 159 -22.78 -12.80 0.89
N THR A 160 -23.11 -13.94 1.47
CA THR A 160 -24.42 -14.57 1.37
C THR A 160 -25.29 -14.08 2.52
N ASP A 161 -24.69 -13.48 3.56
CA ASP A 161 -25.40 -12.82 4.65
C ASP A 161 -26.09 -11.52 4.18
N PRO A 162 -27.42 -11.50 4.11
CA PRO A 162 -28.17 -10.32 3.66
C PRO A 162 -27.97 -9.09 4.55
N ARG A 163 -27.57 -9.26 5.82
CA ARG A 163 -27.30 -8.15 6.74
C ARG A 163 -26.04 -7.40 6.33
N LYS A 164 -24.94 -8.11 6.06
CA LYS A 164 -23.68 -7.52 5.59
C LYS A 164 -23.82 -6.84 4.23
N LEU A 165 -24.64 -7.40 3.33
CA LEU A 165 -24.99 -6.75 2.05
C LEU A 165 -25.76 -5.45 2.26
N ARG A 166 -26.71 -5.44 3.19
CA ARG A 166 -27.48 -4.23 3.54
C ARG A 166 -26.57 -3.15 4.15
N GLU A 167 -25.71 -3.53 5.09
CA GLU A 167 -24.72 -2.62 5.69
C GLU A 167 -23.86 -1.96 4.61
N LEU A 168 -23.34 -2.74 3.66
CA LEU A 168 -22.55 -2.21 2.54
C LEU A 168 -23.36 -1.23 1.67
N GLY A 169 -24.61 -1.57 1.35
CA GLY A 169 -25.49 -0.68 0.60
C GLY A 169 -25.71 0.65 1.34
N GLU A 170 -25.93 0.61 2.65
CA GLU A 170 -26.06 1.80 3.49
C GLU A 170 -24.78 2.65 3.51
N GLU A 171 -23.60 2.01 3.59
CA GLU A 171 -22.29 2.67 3.55
C GLU A 171 -22.08 3.42 2.21
N ILE A 172 -22.40 2.79 1.08
CA ILE A 172 -22.30 3.38 -0.25
C ILE A 172 -23.29 4.55 -0.41
N GLN A 173 -24.55 4.37 0.02
CA GLN A 173 -25.57 5.42 -0.04
C GLN A 173 -25.20 6.62 0.84
N MET A 174 -24.57 6.38 2.00
CA MET A 174 -24.04 7.44 2.85
C MET A 174 -22.98 8.26 2.12
N LEU A 175 -22.04 7.64 1.39
CA LEU A 175 -21.06 8.37 0.59
C LEU A 175 -21.75 9.24 -0.48
N ARG A 176 -22.74 8.68 -1.20
CA ARG A 176 -23.52 9.44 -2.19
C ARG A 176 -24.22 10.66 -1.59
N ARG A 177 -24.92 10.49 -0.46
CA ARG A 177 -25.61 11.57 0.26
C ARG A 177 -24.66 12.68 0.75
N ARG A 178 -23.38 12.38 0.90
CA ARG A 178 -22.33 13.34 1.27
C ARG A 178 -21.74 14.08 0.07
N GLY A 179 -22.29 13.88 -1.13
CA GLY A 179 -21.85 14.54 -2.35
C GLY A 179 -20.64 13.89 -3.03
N TYR A 180 -20.24 12.68 -2.62
CA TYR A 180 -19.24 11.93 -3.36
C TYR A 180 -19.85 11.35 -4.63
N ASN A 181 -19.09 11.44 -5.73
CA ASN A 181 -19.33 10.63 -6.91
C ASN A 181 -18.78 9.21 -6.63
N VAL A 182 -19.66 8.23 -6.49
CA VAL A 182 -19.29 6.87 -6.06
C VAL A 182 -19.42 5.90 -7.22
N HIS A 183 -18.30 5.29 -7.61
CA HIS A 183 -18.27 4.18 -8.55
C HIS A 183 -18.17 2.87 -7.78
N GLU A 184 -19.13 1.99 -8.00
CA GLU A 184 -19.15 0.65 -7.39
C GLU A 184 -18.40 -0.31 -8.29
N LEU A 185 -17.36 -0.95 -7.75
CA LEU A 185 -16.55 -1.92 -8.48
C LEU A 185 -16.79 -3.34 -7.96
N PRO A 186 -16.83 -4.35 -8.84
CA PRO A 186 -16.88 -5.74 -8.40
C PRO A 186 -15.61 -6.07 -7.61
N GLY A 187 -15.74 -6.75 -6.47
CA GLY A 187 -14.57 -7.41 -5.88
C GLY A 187 -14.14 -8.62 -6.72
N ASP A 188 -12.95 -9.13 -6.45
CA ASP A 188 -12.40 -10.23 -7.24
C ASP A 188 -11.56 -11.17 -6.36
N PHE A 189 -11.35 -12.36 -6.89
CA PHE A 189 -10.60 -13.43 -6.25
C PHE A 189 -9.33 -13.67 -7.03
N TYR A 190 -8.24 -13.81 -6.29
CA TYR A 190 -6.97 -14.15 -6.90
C TYR A 190 -6.38 -15.36 -6.20
N ARG A 191 -5.88 -16.31 -7.00
CA ARG A 191 -5.11 -17.44 -6.48
C ARG A 191 -3.63 -17.12 -6.68
N PRO A 192 -2.85 -16.95 -5.59
CA PRO A 192 -1.42 -16.71 -5.67
C PRO A 192 -0.71 -17.84 -6.42
N LYS A 193 0.29 -17.50 -7.24
CA LYS A 193 1.09 -18.47 -8.00
C LYS A 193 1.77 -19.46 -7.03
N GLY A 194 1.49 -20.75 -7.18
CA GLY A 194 2.15 -21.83 -6.43
C GLY A 194 1.30 -22.55 -5.38
N TYR A 195 0.06 -22.11 -5.12
CA TYR A 195 -0.87 -22.82 -4.24
C TYR A 195 -1.76 -23.77 -5.05
N LYS A 196 -1.66 -25.08 -4.80
CA LYS A 196 -2.57 -26.11 -5.33
C LYS A 196 -3.75 -26.33 -4.36
N ASN A 197 -4.88 -26.83 -4.87
CA ASN A 197 -6.03 -27.25 -4.06
C ASN A 197 -5.55 -28.17 -2.92
N GLY A 198 -5.90 -27.87 -1.67
CA GLY A 198 -5.55 -28.70 -0.49
C GLY A 198 -4.59 -28.08 0.52
N HIS A 199 -4.03 -26.89 0.26
CA HIS A 199 -3.34 -26.13 1.32
C HIS A 199 -4.35 -25.56 2.31
N SER A 200 -4.20 -25.91 3.59
CA SER A 200 -5.00 -25.44 4.72
C SER A 200 -4.69 -23.99 5.13
N SER A 201 -4.48 -23.10 4.16
CA SER A 201 -4.80 -21.69 4.37
C SER A 201 -6.30 -21.56 4.08
N PRO A 202 -7.12 -21.20 5.08
CA PRO A 202 -8.56 -21.20 4.93
C PRO A 202 -8.96 -20.20 3.83
N GLY A 203 -9.57 -20.73 2.77
CA GLY A 203 -10.39 -19.97 1.85
C GLY A 203 -9.63 -19.15 0.82
N GLU A 204 -10.33 -18.94 -0.29
CA GLU A 204 -10.00 -17.94 -1.29
C GLU A 204 -9.88 -16.59 -0.59
N PHE A 205 -8.68 -16.02 -0.50
CA PHE A 205 -8.55 -14.63 -0.08
C PHE A 205 -9.18 -13.80 -1.20
N PHE A 206 -10.36 -13.24 -0.96
CA PHE A 206 -10.77 -12.10 -1.77
C PHE A 206 -9.74 -11.01 -1.49
N HIS A 207 -9.08 -10.55 -2.53
CA HIS A 207 -8.17 -9.45 -2.34
C HIS A 207 -8.99 -8.16 -2.33
N HIS A 208 -8.55 -7.23 -1.48
CA HIS A 208 -9.08 -5.88 -1.47
C HIS A 208 -8.99 -5.23 -2.84
N LEU A 209 -9.89 -4.28 -3.08
CA LEU A 209 -9.95 -3.56 -4.35
C LEU A 209 -8.59 -2.92 -4.71
N ASP A 210 -7.88 -2.41 -3.70
CA ASP A 210 -6.56 -1.77 -3.87
C ASP A 210 -5.43 -2.71 -4.29
N VAL A 211 -5.66 -4.03 -4.34
CA VAL A 211 -4.74 -5.02 -4.91
C VAL A 211 -4.86 -5.08 -6.43
N PHE A 212 -6.05 -4.80 -6.96
CA PHE A 212 -6.36 -4.90 -8.38
C PHE A 212 -6.44 -3.56 -9.09
N VAL A 213 -6.94 -2.53 -8.41
CA VAL A 213 -7.14 -1.21 -9.00
C VAL A 213 -6.78 -0.13 -8.00
N ASN A 214 -6.10 0.89 -8.48
CA ASN A 214 -5.82 2.05 -7.66
C ASN A 214 -5.66 3.31 -8.50
N HIS A 215 -5.85 4.45 -7.87
CA HIS A 215 -5.82 5.76 -8.48
C HIS A 215 -4.53 6.50 -8.17
N ILE A 216 -3.97 7.18 -9.18
CA ILE A 216 -2.77 8.02 -9.02
C ILE A 216 -3.22 9.45 -8.73
N LYS A 217 -2.99 9.90 -7.49
CA LYS A 217 -3.45 11.21 -6.99
C LYS A 217 -2.89 12.37 -7.82
N GLY A 218 -3.77 13.28 -8.24
CA GLY A 218 -3.40 14.41 -9.11
C GLY A 218 -3.40 14.10 -10.61
N THR A 219 -3.91 12.92 -10.99
CA THR A 219 -4.17 12.52 -12.37
C THR A 219 -5.59 11.96 -12.49
N ASN A 220 -6.02 11.65 -13.71
CA ASN A 220 -7.20 10.84 -13.97
C ASN A 220 -6.82 9.39 -14.29
N ILE A 221 -5.68 8.88 -13.82
CA ILE A 221 -5.18 7.55 -14.17
C ILE A 221 -5.61 6.54 -13.11
N LEU A 222 -6.18 5.42 -13.60
CA LEU A 222 -6.33 4.19 -12.85
C LEU A 222 -5.31 3.17 -13.34
N LEU A 223 -4.50 2.65 -12.42
CA LEU A 223 -3.69 1.48 -12.70
C LEU A 223 -4.49 0.25 -12.30
N MET A 224 -4.66 -0.69 -13.23
CA MET A 224 -5.55 -1.82 -13.05
C MET A 224 -4.90 -3.13 -13.49
N ASP A 225 -5.14 -4.19 -12.72
CA ASP A 225 -4.76 -5.54 -13.09
C ASP A 225 -5.50 -5.98 -14.37
N ASN A 226 -4.74 -6.48 -15.34
CA ASN A 226 -5.27 -6.85 -16.65
C ASN A 226 -6.31 -7.98 -16.56
N SER A 227 -6.06 -8.97 -15.70
CA SER A 227 -6.98 -10.10 -15.50
C SER A 227 -8.28 -9.65 -14.82
N TYR A 228 -8.19 -8.75 -13.84
CA TYR A 228 -9.35 -8.11 -13.21
C TYR A 228 -10.19 -7.32 -14.22
N TYR A 229 -9.54 -6.49 -15.06
CA TYR A 229 -10.22 -5.72 -16.10
C TYR A 229 -10.97 -6.63 -17.07
N ALA A 230 -10.30 -7.66 -17.59
CA ALA A 230 -10.91 -8.59 -18.55
C ALA A 230 -12.14 -9.32 -18.00
N ARG A 231 -12.14 -9.71 -16.71
CA ARG A 231 -13.30 -10.38 -16.06
C ARG A 231 -14.48 -9.46 -15.82
N ASN A 232 -14.21 -8.17 -15.64
CA ASN A 232 -15.19 -7.21 -15.13
C ASN A 232 -15.53 -6.10 -16.13
N GLN A 233 -15.05 -6.18 -17.37
CA GLN A 233 -15.12 -5.11 -18.36
C GLN A 233 -16.51 -4.47 -18.47
N SER A 234 -17.57 -5.27 -18.60
CA SER A 234 -18.95 -4.77 -18.70
C SER A 234 -19.44 -3.99 -17.47
N LYS A 235 -18.88 -4.28 -16.29
CA LYS A 235 -19.19 -3.58 -15.03
C LYS A 235 -18.30 -2.36 -14.81
N LEU A 236 -17.22 -2.22 -15.57
CA LEU A 236 -16.26 -1.12 -15.47
C LEU A 236 -16.56 0.00 -16.49
N GLU A 237 -17.47 -0.23 -17.44
CA GLU A 237 -17.90 0.74 -18.46
C GLU A 237 -18.42 2.06 -17.85
N ASP A 238 -18.93 2.02 -16.62
CA ASP A 238 -19.48 3.18 -15.90
C ASP A 238 -18.41 4.09 -15.26
N ILE A 239 -17.12 3.74 -15.34
CA ILE A 239 -16.02 4.51 -14.74
C ILE A 239 -15.53 5.58 -15.73
N GLN A 240 -16.40 6.54 -16.01
CA GLN A 240 -16.09 7.63 -16.93
C GLN A 240 -15.07 8.62 -16.32
N GLY A 241 -14.30 9.27 -17.20
CA GLY A 241 -13.35 10.33 -16.82
C GLY A 241 -11.99 9.83 -16.37
N PHE A 242 -11.75 8.52 -16.36
CA PHE A 242 -10.44 7.93 -16.07
C PHE A 242 -9.76 7.35 -17.30
N LYS A 243 -8.44 7.52 -17.37
CA LYS A 243 -7.57 6.74 -18.25
C LYS A 243 -7.12 5.47 -17.52
N ILE A 244 -7.44 4.32 -18.08
CA ILE A 244 -7.04 3.02 -17.50
C ILE A 244 -5.70 2.61 -18.11
N ILE A 245 -4.74 2.26 -17.25
CA ILE A 245 -3.48 1.63 -17.63
C ILE A 245 -3.49 0.22 -17.07
N LEU A 246 -3.33 -0.74 -17.97
CA LEU A 246 -3.33 -2.16 -17.61
C LEU A 246 -1.93 -2.59 -17.19
N ILE A 247 -1.86 -3.29 -16.07
CA ILE A 247 -0.63 -3.91 -15.58
C ILE A 247 -0.28 -5.08 -16.51
N PRO A 248 0.95 -5.15 -17.02
CA PRO A 248 1.38 -6.28 -17.82
C PRO A 248 1.24 -7.61 -17.06
N GLU A 249 0.71 -8.63 -17.73
CA GLU A 249 0.35 -9.92 -17.13
C GLU A 249 1.52 -10.58 -16.36
N GLN A 250 2.76 -10.42 -16.83
CA GLN A 250 3.93 -10.97 -16.13
C GLN A 250 4.29 -10.26 -14.81
N GLU A 251 3.74 -9.07 -14.55
CA GLU A 251 4.02 -8.25 -13.35
C GLU A 251 2.91 -8.29 -12.31
N LYS A 252 1.75 -8.90 -12.61
CA LYS A 252 0.58 -8.89 -11.71
C LYS A 252 0.86 -9.39 -10.29
N TYR A 253 1.72 -10.40 -10.14
CA TYR A 253 2.09 -10.97 -8.84
C TYR A 253 3.04 -10.09 -8.02
N PHE A 254 3.46 -8.95 -8.57
CA PHE A 254 4.15 -7.88 -7.82
C PHE A 254 3.17 -6.88 -7.20
N TYR A 255 1.87 -7.10 -7.39
CA TYR A 255 0.77 -6.22 -7.00
C TYR A 255 1.01 -4.73 -7.36
N PRO A 256 1.30 -4.37 -8.63
CA PRO A 256 1.64 -2.99 -8.97
C PRO A 256 0.53 -1.99 -8.68
N ALA A 257 -0.75 -2.37 -8.76
CA ALA A 257 -1.88 -1.53 -8.37
C ALA A 257 -1.86 -1.16 -6.88
N ASN A 258 -1.26 -1.98 -6.02
CA ASN A 258 -1.15 -1.72 -4.59
C ASN A 258 0.01 -0.79 -4.23
N PHE A 259 0.27 0.21 -5.08
CA PHE A 259 1.25 1.27 -4.84
C PHE A 259 0.78 2.25 -3.76
N LEU A 260 1.75 2.93 -3.14
CA LEU A 260 1.49 4.02 -2.19
C LEU A 260 1.55 5.36 -2.92
N ASN A 261 0.47 6.14 -2.83
CA ASN A 261 0.44 7.53 -3.29
C ASN A 261 1.32 8.39 -2.38
N LEU A 262 2.12 9.29 -2.98
CA LEU A 262 2.91 10.30 -2.27
C LEU A 262 2.39 11.73 -2.50
N GLY A 263 1.36 11.87 -3.35
CA GLY A 263 0.74 13.14 -3.76
C GLY A 263 1.31 13.68 -5.07
N ASN A 264 0.58 14.59 -5.73
CA ASN A 264 1.04 15.33 -6.92
C ASN A 264 1.66 14.45 -8.03
N LYS A 265 0.95 13.39 -8.43
CA LYS A 265 1.41 12.41 -9.44
C LYS A 265 2.65 11.61 -9.03
N GLU A 266 3.01 11.62 -7.75
CA GLU A 266 4.12 10.84 -7.22
C GLU A 266 3.62 9.57 -6.53
N ILE A 267 4.27 8.45 -6.80
CA ILE A 267 3.96 7.15 -6.21
C ILE A 267 5.22 6.35 -5.89
N ILE A 268 5.11 5.38 -5.00
CA ILE A 268 6.13 4.35 -4.79
C ILE A 268 5.53 2.94 -4.99
N MET A 269 6.24 2.08 -5.71
CA MET A 269 5.84 0.70 -6.01
C MET A 269 7.02 -0.27 -6.04
N ASP A 270 6.74 -1.57 -6.09
CA ASP A 270 7.76 -2.63 -6.11
C ASP A 270 8.72 -2.47 -7.31
N LYS A 271 10.02 -2.57 -7.05
CA LYS A 271 11.08 -2.43 -8.07
C LYS A 271 11.02 -3.45 -9.22
N ASN A 272 10.30 -4.55 -9.06
CA ASN A 272 10.17 -5.57 -10.10
C ASN A 272 9.06 -5.27 -11.11
N ALA A 273 8.18 -4.30 -10.85
CA ALA A 273 7.14 -3.85 -11.77
C ALA A 273 7.71 -2.92 -12.87
N LYS A 274 8.81 -3.33 -13.52
CA LYS A 274 9.64 -2.47 -14.39
C LYS A 274 8.86 -1.90 -15.58
N LYS A 275 8.10 -2.73 -16.28
CA LYS A 275 7.30 -2.29 -17.43
C LYS A 275 6.15 -1.40 -16.99
N THR A 276 5.51 -1.69 -15.85
CA THR A 276 4.50 -0.81 -15.27
C THR A 276 5.09 0.56 -14.93
N ILE A 277 6.28 0.60 -14.32
CA ILE A 277 7.01 1.85 -14.03
C ILE A 277 7.25 2.66 -15.30
N GLU A 278 7.71 2.02 -16.37
CA GLU A 278 7.95 2.67 -17.67
C GLU A 278 6.66 3.22 -18.29
N LEU A 279 5.56 2.47 -18.25
CA LEU A 279 4.26 2.91 -18.73
C LEU A 279 3.79 4.16 -17.97
N LEU A 280 3.87 4.16 -16.64
CA LEU A 280 3.45 5.28 -15.82
C LEU A 280 4.33 6.53 -16.01
N LYS A 281 5.65 6.36 -16.19
CA LYS A 281 6.55 7.48 -16.47
C LYS A 281 6.23 8.17 -17.80
N LYS A 282 5.83 7.40 -18.83
CA LYS A 282 5.37 7.97 -20.11
C LYS A 282 4.12 8.85 -19.96
N GLU A 283 3.34 8.60 -18.92
CA GLU A 283 2.13 9.35 -18.57
C GLU A 283 2.40 10.53 -17.63
N GLY A 284 3.68 10.86 -17.40
CA GLY A 284 4.09 11.96 -16.54
C GLY A 284 3.92 11.67 -15.04
N VAL A 285 3.82 10.39 -14.66
CA VAL A 285 3.80 9.97 -13.25
C VAL A 285 5.24 9.85 -12.74
N ASN A 286 5.50 10.43 -11.58
CA ASN A 286 6.77 10.34 -10.88
C ASN A 286 6.81 9.05 -10.04
N VAL A 287 7.39 8.01 -10.61
CA VAL A 287 7.43 6.68 -9.97
C VAL A 287 8.76 6.43 -9.27
N TYR A 288 8.71 6.24 -7.96
CA TYR A 288 9.81 5.71 -7.16
C TYR A 288 9.70 4.18 -7.05
N SER A 289 10.83 3.51 -7.21
CA SER A 289 10.91 2.08 -6.91
C SER A 289 11.32 1.87 -5.45
N THR A 290 10.81 0.80 -4.84
CA THR A 290 11.31 0.32 -3.56
C THR A 290 12.79 -0.06 -3.64
N PRO A 291 13.56 0.03 -2.54
CA PRO A 291 14.98 -0.29 -2.55
C PRO A 291 15.21 -1.81 -2.70
N VAL A 292 14.25 -2.60 -2.24
CA VAL A 292 14.22 -4.07 -2.29
C VAL A 292 12.91 -4.56 -2.87
N SER A 293 12.92 -5.80 -3.38
CA SER A 293 11.70 -6.51 -3.75
C SER A 293 10.85 -6.75 -2.50
N LEU A 294 9.53 -6.65 -2.62
CA LEU A 294 8.58 -6.87 -1.52
C LEU A 294 8.11 -8.34 -1.51
N ASN A 295 9.06 -9.27 -1.48
CA ASN A 295 8.78 -10.70 -1.61
C ASN A 295 7.96 -11.21 -0.42
N ALA A 296 8.27 -10.77 0.80
CA ALA A 296 7.58 -11.19 2.00
C ALA A 296 6.15 -10.62 2.05
N ASN A 297 5.97 -9.36 1.66
CA ASN A 297 4.65 -8.76 1.52
C ASN A 297 3.78 -9.55 0.52
N ARG A 298 4.37 -9.94 -0.61
CA ARG A 298 3.68 -10.73 -1.65
C ARG A 298 3.31 -12.13 -1.19
N GLU A 299 4.18 -12.81 -0.45
CA GLU A 299 3.91 -14.10 0.18
C GLU A 299 2.74 -14.00 1.17
N ASN A 300 2.52 -12.81 1.73
CA ASN A 300 1.37 -12.47 2.56
C ASN A 300 0.29 -11.69 1.80
N PHE A 301 0.25 -11.78 0.47
CA PHE A 301 -0.86 -11.30 -0.38
C PHE A 301 -1.10 -9.79 -0.42
N GLY A 302 -0.11 -8.96 -0.08
CA GLY A 302 -0.22 -7.50 -0.17
C GLY A 302 0.94 -6.85 -0.93
N GLY A 303 0.71 -5.63 -1.42
CA GLY A 303 1.75 -4.74 -1.94
C GLY A 303 2.13 -3.66 -0.93
N ILE A 304 2.87 -2.64 -1.36
CA ILE A 304 3.41 -1.61 -0.45
C ILE A 304 2.34 -0.88 0.38
N ARG A 305 1.17 -0.62 -0.21
CA ARG A 305 0.11 0.18 0.42
C ARG A 305 -0.54 -0.53 1.61
N CYS A 306 -0.57 -1.86 1.60
CA CYS A 306 -1.07 -2.64 2.73
C CYS A 306 -0.24 -2.37 4.00
N PHE A 307 1.09 -2.21 3.87
CA PHE A 307 2.06 -2.22 4.97
C PHE A 307 2.64 -0.85 5.33
N VAL A 308 2.49 0.14 4.45
CA VAL A 308 3.03 1.49 4.63
C VAL A 308 1.90 2.50 4.38
N ASN A 309 1.67 3.38 5.35
CA ASN A 309 0.71 4.47 5.21
C ASN A 309 1.40 5.83 5.15
N GLU A 310 0.78 6.72 4.39
CA GLU A 310 1.08 8.15 4.37
C GLU A 310 0.77 8.79 5.73
N GLY A 311 1.66 9.66 6.21
CA GLY A 311 1.57 10.37 7.50
C GLY A 311 1.15 11.82 7.40
#